data_AF-A0A1H8HXD0-F1
#
_entry.id   AF-A0A1H8HXD0-F1
#
_cell.length_a   1.000
_cell.length_b   1.000
_cell.length_c   1.000
_cell.angle_alpha   90.00
_cell.angle_beta   90.00
_cell.angle_gamma   90.00
#
_symmetry.space_group_name_H-M   'P 1'
#
loop_
_entity.id
_entity.type
_entity.pdbx_description
1 polymer ?
#
loop_
_entity_poly.entity_id
_entity_poly.type
_entity_poly.pdbx_seq_one_letter_code
_entity_poly.pdbx_strand_id
1 'polypeptide(L)'
;MQYKLNENGLFYLHSERWQRVGDWIRVLSRTRLPDKRHGHGALLEWKNYDGEIIREVVYARDLNSEHSRQIRDMLVDSGYPLAPGGASWNRLQHYLLEQMALAEPATVVNRTGWHGSVFATSNWTIGAADEPHHFVGQLSGSPTLQESGSLSDWQTYVGQLCRGNLLAIFCKAGFVVEEQVQGLI
;
A
#
# COMPACT_ATOMS: atom_id res chain seq x y z
N MET A 1 -27.71 3.66 -1.53
CA MET A 1 -27.50 3.12 -2.89
C MET A 1 -26.96 1.70 -2.75
N GLN A 2 -27.22 0.78 -3.69
CA GLN A 2 -26.73 -0.60 -3.57
C GLN A 2 -25.62 -0.88 -4.59
N TYR A 3 -24.49 -1.35 -4.07
CA TYR A 3 -23.34 -1.80 -4.84
C TYR A 3 -23.13 -3.29 -4.64
N LYS A 4 -22.57 -3.94 -5.66
CA LYS A 4 -22.18 -5.34 -5.62
C LYS A 4 -20.81 -5.48 -6.26
N LEU A 5 -19.83 -5.90 -5.46
CA LEU A 5 -18.51 -6.31 -5.94
C LEU A 5 -18.47 -7.84 -6.02
N ASN A 6 -18.00 -8.38 -7.14
CA ASN A 6 -17.71 -9.80 -7.31
C ASN A 6 -16.53 -9.98 -8.27
N GLU A 7 -16.18 -11.24 -8.59
CA GLU A 7 -15.08 -11.57 -9.50
C GLU A 7 -15.24 -11.00 -10.92
N ASN A 8 -16.47 -10.68 -11.34
CA ASN A 8 -16.77 -10.12 -12.66
C ASN A 8 -16.76 -8.57 -12.69
N GLY A 9 -16.56 -7.94 -11.53
CA GLY A 9 -16.39 -6.50 -11.39
C GLY A 9 -17.33 -5.83 -10.39
N LEU A 10 -17.43 -4.51 -10.51
CA LEU A 10 -18.26 -3.66 -9.68
C LEU A 10 -19.56 -3.30 -10.40
N PHE A 11 -20.68 -3.47 -9.71
CA PHE A 11 -22.02 -3.20 -10.21
C PHE A 11 -22.79 -2.28 -9.28
N TYR A 12 -23.65 -1.45 -9.87
CA TYR A 12 -24.55 -0.52 -9.20
C TYR A 12 -26.00 -0.81 -9.57
N LEU A 13 -26.89 -0.84 -8.59
CA LEU A 13 -28.32 -1.05 -8.82
C LEU A 13 -28.99 0.28 -9.24
N HIS A 14 -29.48 0.34 -10.48
CA HIS A 14 -30.24 1.47 -11.00
C HIS A 14 -31.56 1.00 -11.60
N SER A 15 -32.69 1.48 -11.08
CA SER A 15 -34.03 1.15 -11.58
C SER A 15 -34.26 -0.36 -11.70
N GLU A 16 -34.00 -1.09 -10.62
CA GLU A 16 -34.09 -2.57 -10.52
C GLU A 16 -33.17 -3.35 -11.48
N ARG A 17 -32.20 -2.69 -12.12
CA ARG A 17 -31.21 -3.33 -13.00
C ARG A 17 -29.79 -3.09 -12.52
N TRP A 18 -29.02 -4.16 -12.45
CA TRP A 18 -27.58 -4.08 -12.19
C TRP A 18 -26.87 -3.55 -13.43
N GLN A 19 -26.15 -2.44 -13.25
CA GLN A 19 -25.33 -1.82 -14.28
C GLN A 19 -23.86 -1.92 -13.87
N ARG A 20 -23.00 -2.33 -14.80
CA ARG A 20 -21.55 -2.39 -14.54
C ARG A 20 -21.01 -0.98 -14.39
N VAL A 21 -20.23 -0.76 -13.33
CA VAL A 21 -19.51 0.49 -13.05
C VAL A 21 -18.08 0.40 -13.56
N GLY A 22 -17.44 -0.75 -13.36
CA GLY A 22 -16.09 -1.05 -13.81
C GLY A 22 -15.71 -2.45 -13.38
N ASP A 23 -14.44 -2.79 -13.51
CA ASP A 23 -13.91 -4.07 -13.04
C ASP A 23 -13.68 -4.10 -11.53
N TRP A 24 -13.14 -5.22 -11.05
CA TRP A 24 -12.90 -5.43 -9.62
C TRP A 24 -11.96 -4.38 -9.04
N ILE A 25 -12.42 -3.72 -7.98
CA ILE A 25 -11.67 -2.74 -7.19
C ILE A 25 -12.22 -2.74 -5.76
N ARG A 26 -11.33 -2.70 -4.77
CA ARG A 26 -11.70 -2.66 -3.36
C ARG A 26 -10.87 -1.66 -2.56
N VAL A 27 -11.43 -1.27 -1.42
CA VAL A 27 -10.69 -0.56 -0.38
C VAL A 27 -10.13 -1.61 0.58
N LEU A 28 -8.81 -1.65 0.74
CA LEU A 28 -8.14 -2.54 1.70
C LEU A 28 -8.22 -1.99 3.12
N SER A 29 -7.95 -0.71 3.26
CA SER A 29 -7.93 -0.01 4.54
C SER A 29 -8.19 1.48 4.32
N ARG A 30 -8.74 2.14 5.34
CA ARG A 30 -8.76 3.60 5.38
C ARG A 30 -7.43 4.08 5.93
N THR A 31 -6.79 4.99 5.22
CA THR A 31 -5.44 5.46 5.55
C THR A 31 -5.49 6.76 6.32
N ARG A 32 -4.46 7.01 7.14
CA ARG A 32 -4.19 8.30 7.81
C ARG A 32 -2.71 8.42 8.13
N LEU A 33 -2.23 9.65 8.34
CA LEU A 33 -0.89 9.89 8.88
C LEU A 33 -0.81 9.47 10.36
N PRO A 34 0.41 9.25 10.89
CA PRO A 34 0.61 8.84 12.28
C PRO A 34 -0.04 9.76 13.33
N ASP A 35 -0.22 11.06 13.01
CA ASP A 35 -0.88 12.03 13.88
C ASP A 35 -2.39 11.82 14.03
N LYS A 36 -2.98 10.94 13.21
CA LYS A 36 -4.41 10.61 13.12
C LYS A 36 -5.33 11.79 12.82
N ARG A 37 -4.78 12.94 12.43
CA ARG A 37 -5.51 14.18 12.11
C ARG A 37 -5.53 14.47 10.61
N HIS A 38 -4.51 14.01 9.89
CA HIS A 38 -4.31 14.32 8.48
C HIS A 38 -4.07 13.05 7.64
N GLY A 39 -4.04 13.24 6.32
CA GLY A 39 -3.78 12.17 5.35
C GLY A 39 -4.89 11.13 5.25
N HIS A 40 -6.12 11.48 5.62
CA HIS A 40 -7.26 10.60 5.49
C HIS A 40 -7.50 10.20 4.02
N GLY A 41 -7.60 8.90 3.78
CA GLY A 41 -7.78 8.34 2.45
C GLY A 41 -8.10 6.85 2.48
N ALA A 42 -7.84 6.17 1.38
CA ALA A 42 -7.97 4.74 1.25
C ALA A 42 -6.74 4.15 0.56
N LEU A 43 -6.31 2.97 1.03
CA LEU A 43 -5.47 2.08 0.24
C LEU A 43 -6.40 1.29 -0.68
N LEU A 44 -6.30 1.55 -1.97
CA LEU A 44 -7.07 0.85 -3.00
C LEU A 44 -6.27 -0.33 -3.53
N GLU A 45 -6.99 -1.36 -3.96
CA GLU A 45 -6.45 -2.49 -4.70
C GLU A 45 -7.36 -2.80 -5.89
N TRP A 46 -6.77 -2.90 -7.08
CA TRP A 46 -7.48 -3.27 -8.31
C TRP A 46 -6.59 -4.11 -9.22
N LYS A 47 -7.21 -4.61 -10.28
CA LYS A 47 -6.57 -5.43 -11.31
C LYS A 47 -6.56 -4.66 -12.64
N ASN A 48 -5.41 -4.59 -13.32
CA ASN A 48 -5.31 -3.99 -14.65
C ASN A 48 -5.72 -4.99 -15.76
N TYR A 49 -5.64 -4.56 -17.03
CA TYR A 49 -5.96 -5.40 -18.20
C TYR A 49 -5.11 -6.68 -18.29
N ASP A 50 -3.85 -6.63 -17.87
CA ASP A 50 -2.91 -7.77 -17.88
C ASP A 50 -3.05 -8.66 -16.65
N GLY A 51 -3.88 -8.23 -15.71
CA GLY A 51 -4.19 -8.96 -14.50
C GLY A 51 -3.25 -8.75 -13.33
N GLU A 52 -2.36 -7.77 -13.43
CA GLU A 52 -1.49 -7.36 -12.34
C GLU A 52 -2.31 -6.65 -11.25
N ILE A 53 -1.97 -6.94 -10.00
CA ILE A 53 -2.58 -6.30 -8.84
C ILE A 53 -1.83 -5.00 -8.55
N ILE A 54 -2.55 -3.89 -8.60
CA ILE A 54 -2.02 -2.57 -8.31
C ILE A 54 -2.61 -2.09 -7.00
N ARG A 55 -1.76 -1.47 -6.17
CA ARG A 55 -2.14 -0.89 -4.89
C ARG A 55 -1.67 0.55 -4.83
N GLU A 56 -2.60 1.46 -4.58
CA GLU A 56 -2.28 2.89 -4.44
C GLU A 56 -3.10 3.52 -3.33
N VAL A 57 -2.51 4.54 -2.70
CA VAL A 57 -3.22 5.35 -1.72
C VAL A 57 -3.84 6.56 -2.38
N VAL A 58 -5.15 6.67 -2.21
CA VAL A 58 -5.95 7.80 -2.70
C VAL A 58 -6.45 8.59 -1.50
N TYR A 59 -6.10 9.87 -1.43
CA TYR A 59 -6.58 10.74 -0.36
C TYR A 59 -8.03 11.14 -0.57
N ALA A 60 -8.79 11.19 0.52
CA ALA A 60 -10.21 11.56 0.49
C ALA A 60 -10.43 12.98 -0.03
N ARG A 61 -9.50 13.91 0.27
CA ARG A 61 -9.49 15.29 -0.25
C ARG A 61 -9.39 15.33 -1.77
N ASP A 62 -8.64 14.42 -2.37
CA ASP A 62 -8.42 14.42 -3.83
C ASP A 62 -9.58 13.69 -4.51
N LEU A 63 -10.09 12.62 -3.89
CA LEU A 63 -11.27 11.89 -4.36
C LEU A 63 -12.57 12.71 -4.28
N ASN A 64 -12.70 13.65 -3.33
CA ASN A 64 -13.92 14.45 -3.12
C ASN A 64 -13.83 15.90 -3.62
N SER A 65 -12.77 16.25 -4.36
CA SER A 65 -12.60 17.60 -4.93
C SER A 65 -12.56 17.58 -6.46
N GLU A 66 -12.28 18.73 -7.04
CA GLU A 66 -12.01 18.89 -8.49
C GLU A 66 -10.83 18.01 -8.96
N HIS A 67 -9.96 17.58 -8.04
CA HIS A 67 -8.85 16.64 -8.33
C HIS A 67 -9.32 15.20 -8.56
N SER A 68 -10.61 14.88 -8.38
CA SER A 68 -11.13 13.53 -8.60
C SER A 68 -10.89 13.05 -10.04
N ARG A 69 -10.80 13.97 -11.00
CA ARG A 69 -10.39 13.66 -12.38
C ARG A 69 -8.97 13.07 -12.45
N GLN A 70 -8.03 13.54 -11.66
CA GLN A 70 -6.66 12.99 -11.63
C GLN A 70 -6.66 11.55 -11.11
N ILE A 71 -7.49 11.24 -10.12
CA ILE A 71 -7.65 9.87 -9.63
C ILE A 71 -8.26 8.97 -10.71
N ARG A 72 -9.24 9.49 -11.46
CA ARG A 72 -9.79 8.79 -12.62
C ARG A 72 -8.72 8.51 -13.67
N ASP A 73 -7.95 9.53 -14.02
CA ASP A 73 -6.91 9.43 -15.05
C ASP A 73 -5.82 8.44 -14.62
N MET A 74 -5.40 8.46 -13.35
CA MET A 74 -4.49 7.46 -12.76
C MET A 74 -5.05 6.03 -12.87
N LEU A 75 -6.31 5.81 -12.52
CA LEU A 75 -6.93 4.49 -12.65
C LEU A 75 -6.96 4.02 -14.11
N VAL A 76 -7.38 4.89 -15.03
CA VAL A 76 -7.43 4.57 -16.47
C VAL A 76 -6.04 4.29 -17.05
N ASP A 77 -5.04 5.12 -16.70
CA ASP A 77 -3.64 4.97 -17.12
C ASP A 77 -3.04 3.66 -16.62
N SER A 78 -3.36 3.27 -15.38
CA SER A 78 -2.96 1.97 -14.81
C SER A 78 -3.64 0.76 -15.46
N GLY A 79 -4.58 0.97 -16.40
CA GLY A 79 -5.32 -0.08 -17.09
C GLY A 79 -6.55 -0.58 -16.35
N TYR A 80 -7.14 0.21 -15.44
CA TYR A 80 -8.41 -0.15 -14.79
C TYR A 80 -9.59 -0.09 -15.79
N PRO A 81 -10.32 -1.21 -16.00
CA PRO A 81 -11.45 -1.24 -16.93
C PRO A 81 -12.70 -0.53 -16.36
N LEU A 82 -12.78 0.79 -16.51
CA LEU A 82 -13.98 1.57 -16.17
C LEU A 82 -15.08 1.40 -17.23
N ALA A 83 -16.33 1.17 -16.82
CA ALA A 83 -17.43 1.03 -17.77
C ALA A 83 -17.67 2.35 -18.53
N PRO A 84 -17.90 2.31 -19.85
CA PRO A 84 -18.13 3.51 -20.64
C PRO A 84 -19.41 4.22 -20.20
N GLY A 85 -19.37 5.55 -20.13
CA GLY A 85 -20.49 6.40 -19.75
C GLY A 85 -20.16 7.39 -18.64
N GLY A 86 -20.70 8.61 -18.73
CA GLY A 86 -20.37 9.70 -17.80
C GLY A 86 -20.72 9.40 -16.32
N ALA A 87 -21.70 8.54 -16.07
CA ALA A 87 -22.15 8.20 -14.72
C ALA A 87 -21.26 7.17 -14.00
N SER A 88 -20.47 6.37 -14.72
CA SER A 88 -19.67 5.28 -14.13
C SER A 88 -18.62 5.80 -13.16
N TRP A 89 -17.94 6.90 -13.52
CA TRP A 89 -16.97 7.54 -12.63
C TRP A 89 -17.60 8.00 -11.32
N ASN A 90 -18.71 8.76 -11.39
CA ASN A 90 -19.39 9.25 -10.19
C ASN A 90 -19.87 8.11 -9.29
N ARG A 91 -20.34 7.00 -9.88
CA ARG A 91 -20.74 5.80 -9.13
C ARG A 91 -19.56 5.11 -8.47
N LEU A 92 -18.42 5.02 -9.15
CA LEU A 92 -17.19 4.46 -8.58
C LEU A 92 -16.67 5.34 -7.44
N GLN A 93 -16.59 6.65 -7.65
CA GLN A 93 -16.17 7.60 -6.63
C GLN A 93 -17.02 7.47 -5.36
N HIS A 94 -18.35 7.43 -5.51
CA HIS A 94 -19.27 7.25 -4.38
C HIS A 94 -19.06 5.91 -3.68
N TYR A 95 -18.92 4.81 -4.43
CA TYR A 95 -18.59 3.50 -3.87
C TYR A 95 -17.29 3.53 -3.06
N LEU A 96 -16.22 4.11 -3.60
CA LEU A 96 -14.93 4.18 -2.93
C LEU A 96 -15.01 5.00 -1.64
N LEU A 97 -15.75 6.11 -1.62
CA LEU A 97 -15.98 6.92 -0.42
C LEU A 97 -16.78 6.15 0.64
N GLU A 98 -17.84 5.42 0.24
CA GLU A 98 -18.61 4.56 1.16
C GLU A 98 -17.74 3.44 1.74
N GLN A 99 -16.99 2.73 0.90
CA GLN A 99 -16.12 1.64 1.36
C GLN A 99 -14.96 2.15 2.24
N MET A 100 -14.43 3.34 1.97
CA MET A 100 -13.42 4.00 2.80
C MET A 100 -13.94 4.26 4.22
N ALA A 101 -15.19 4.68 4.38
CA ALA A 101 -15.76 4.91 5.70
C ALA A 101 -15.90 3.61 6.52
N LEU A 102 -16.12 2.48 5.85
CA LEU A 102 -16.34 1.15 6.45
C LEU A 102 -15.04 0.36 6.70
N ALA A 103 -13.94 0.72 6.04
CA ALA A 103 -12.70 -0.03 6.11
C ALA A 103 -11.96 0.15 7.45
N GLU A 104 -11.20 -0.88 7.84
CA GLU A 104 -10.31 -0.83 8.99
C GLU A 104 -9.19 0.21 8.80
N PRO A 105 -8.74 0.88 9.88
CA PRO A 105 -7.70 1.89 9.78
C PRO A 105 -6.32 1.30 9.53
N ALA A 106 -5.50 2.04 8.78
CA ALA A 106 -4.08 1.79 8.61
C ALA A 106 -3.30 3.12 8.65
N THR A 107 -2.08 3.08 9.17
CA THR A 107 -1.17 4.23 9.11
C THR A 107 -0.37 4.18 7.80
N VAL A 108 -0.26 5.33 7.13
CA VAL A 108 0.60 5.46 5.94
C VAL A 108 1.91 6.14 6.27
N VAL A 109 2.99 5.61 5.72
CA VAL A 109 4.35 6.11 5.90
C VAL A 109 5.01 6.33 4.56
N ASN A 110 5.76 7.43 4.41
CA ASN A 110 6.29 7.87 3.12
C ASN A 110 7.82 7.85 3.04
N ARG A 111 8.48 7.28 4.07
CA ARG A 111 9.93 7.17 4.16
C ARG A 111 10.32 5.80 4.70
N THR A 112 11.40 5.26 4.15
CA THR A 112 12.00 4.03 4.66
C THR A 112 12.59 4.29 6.04
N GLY A 113 12.39 3.35 6.97
CA GLY A 113 12.93 3.44 8.32
C GLY A 113 11.91 3.13 9.41
N TRP A 114 12.29 3.47 10.65
CA TRP A 114 11.47 3.26 11.83
C TRP A 114 10.37 4.31 11.98
N HIS A 115 9.17 3.81 12.27
CA HIS A 115 7.95 4.54 12.61
C HIS A 115 7.38 3.90 13.88
N GLY A 116 7.86 4.36 15.04
CA GLY A 116 7.59 3.70 16.31
C GLY A 116 8.21 2.30 16.34
N SER A 117 7.40 1.29 16.62
CA SER A 117 7.78 -0.13 16.66
C SER A 117 7.77 -0.83 15.30
N VAL A 118 7.44 -0.12 14.22
CA VAL A 118 7.37 -0.67 12.86
C VAL A 118 8.48 -0.10 11.99
N PHE A 119 9.25 -0.97 11.35
CA PHE A 119 10.18 -0.58 10.30
C PHE A 119 9.52 -0.81 8.94
N ALA A 120 9.49 0.23 8.12
CA ALA A 120 8.85 0.21 6.81
C ALA A 120 9.86 0.40 5.69
N THR A 121 9.68 -0.35 4.61
CA THR A 121 10.36 -0.19 3.32
C THR A 121 9.32 -0.02 2.22
N SER A 122 9.77 0.25 0.99
CA SER A 122 8.87 0.33 -0.17
C SER A 122 8.09 -0.97 -0.45
N ASN A 123 8.60 -2.11 0.03
CA ASN A 123 8.08 -3.42 -0.35
C ASN A 123 7.43 -4.17 0.82
N TRP A 124 7.89 -3.91 2.04
CA TRP A 124 7.47 -4.65 3.23
C TRP A 124 7.56 -3.80 4.49
N THR A 125 6.84 -4.22 5.51
CA THR A 125 6.89 -3.66 6.86
C THR A 125 7.10 -4.79 7.87
N ILE A 126 7.92 -4.56 8.89
CA ILE A 126 8.17 -5.50 10.00
C ILE A 126 7.97 -4.79 11.35
N GLY A 127 7.55 -5.55 12.36
CA GLY A 127 7.25 -5.04 13.69
C GLY A 127 5.75 -5.09 14.00
N ALA A 128 5.42 -4.93 15.28
CA ALA A 128 4.05 -4.99 15.77
C ALA A 128 3.55 -3.61 16.20
N ALA A 129 2.35 -3.23 15.75
CA ALA A 129 1.64 -2.03 16.17
C ALA A 129 0.14 -2.33 16.23
N ASP A 130 -0.62 -1.42 16.86
CA ASP A 130 -2.08 -1.55 16.99
C ASP A 130 -2.81 -1.54 15.64
N GLU A 131 -2.19 -0.97 14.60
CA GLU A 131 -2.75 -0.91 13.24
C GLU A 131 -1.66 -1.19 12.18
N PRO A 132 -2.05 -1.78 11.05
CA PRO A 132 -1.11 -2.04 9.95
C PRO A 132 -0.53 -0.74 9.42
N HIS A 133 0.74 -0.79 9.05
CA HIS A 133 1.44 0.32 8.40
C HIS A 133 1.64 -0.02 6.93
N HIS A 134 1.31 0.91 6.05
CA HIS A 134 1.54 0.77 4.61
C HIS A 134 2.50 1.84 4.14
N PHE A 135 3.52 1.42 3.40
CA PHE A 135 4.40 2.36 2.73
C PHE A 135 3.70 2.98 1.52
N VAL A 136 3.76 4.30 1.42
CA VAL A 136 3.21 5.13 0.35
C VAL A 136 4.31 6.09 -0.07
N GLY A 137 5.19 5.62 -0.95
CA GLY A 137 6.17 6.47 -1.61
C GLY A 137 5.66 6.86 -2.97
N GLN A 138 5.58 8.16 -3.25
CA GLN A 138 5.37 8.64 -4.60
C GLN A 138 6.47 8.08 -5.51
N LEU A 139 6.09 7.34 -6.56
CA LEU A 139 6.94 7.11 -7.74
C LEU A 139 8.41 6.77 -7.42
N SER A 140 8.67 5.92 -6.42
CA SER A 140 10.03 5.41 -6.23
C SER A 140 10.26 4.33 -7.28
N GLY A 141 10.72 4.74 -8.46
CA GLY A 141 11.02 3.89 -9.62
C GLY A 141 12.07 2.79 -9.37
N SER A 142 12.54 2.62 -8.13
CA SER A 142 13.25 1.44 -7.67
C SER A 142 13.05 1.26 -6.16
N PRO A 143 12.95 0.02 -5.66
CA PRO A 143 12.99 -0.25 -4.23
C PRO A 143 14.29 0.28 -3.62
N THR A 144 14.19 1.11 -2.58
CA THR A 144 15.37 1.71 -1.92
C THR A 144 16.23 0.66 -1.21
N LEU A 145 15.60 -0.42 -0.76
CA LEU A 145 16.23 -1.57 -0.14
C LEU A 145 15.69 -2.83 -0.81
N GLN A 146 16.60 -3.70 -1.25
CA GLN A 146 16.30 -5.02 -1.76
C GLN A 146 17.09 -6.07 -1.00
N GLU A 147 16.51 -7.25 -0.87
CA GLU A 147 17.19 -8.43 -0.34
C GLU A 147 17.86 -9.20 -1.48
N SER A 148 19.08 -9.68 -1.25
CA SER A 148 19.78 -10.55 -2.18
C SER A 148 20.66 -11.53 -1.39
N GLY A 149 20.59 -12.81 -1.76
CA GLY A 149 21.20 -13.90 -1.01
C GLY A 149 20.37 -14.34 0.20
N SER A 150 20.95 -15.20 1.05
CA SER A 150 20.31 -15.65 2.28
C SER A 150 21.05 -15.15 3.52
N LEU A 151 20.37 -15.17 4.68
CA LEU A 151 21.01 -14.92 5.97
C LEU A 151 22.20 -15.86 6.22
N SER A 152 22.09 -17.13 5.81
CA SER A 152 23.17 -18.11 5.94
C SER A 152 24.40 -17.73 5.11
N ASP A 153 24.19 -17.26 3.88
CA ASP A 153 25.27 -16.79 3.02
C ASP A 153 25.96 -15.57 3.65
N TRP A 154 25.17 -14.62 4.14
CA TRP A 154 25.71 -13.44 4.81
C TRP A 154 26.53 -13.83 6.06
N GLN A 155 26.00 -14.73 6.90
CA GLN A 155 26.71 -15.22 8.09
C GLN A 155 28.03 -15.90 7.72
N THR A 156 28.04 -16.70 6.65
CA THR A 156 29.22 -17.45 6.20
C THR A 156 30.26 -16.54 5.58
N TYR A 157 29.88 -15.70 4.61
CA TYR A 157 30.81 -14.94 3.79
C TYR A 157 31.14 -13.54 4.35
N VAL A 158 30.34 -13.00 5.27
CA VAL A 158 30.54 -11.67 5.88
C VAL A 158 30.62 -11.77 7.41
N GLY A 159 29.70 -12.52 8.02
CA GLY A 159 29.61 -12.73 9.47
C GLY A 159 30.92 -13.24 10.07
N GLN A 160 31.39 -14.38 9.58
CA GLN A 160 32.59 -15.07 10.06
C GLN A 160 33.86 -14.21 9.94
N LEU A 161 34.04 -13.50 8.81
CA LEU A 161 35.25 -12.71 8.54
C LEU A 161 35.45 -11.54 9.50
N CYS A 162 34.40 -11.06 10.17
CA CYS A 162 34.53 -9.94 11.10
C CYS A 162 34.78 -10.38 12.55
N ARG A 163 34.73 -11.68 12.87
CA ARG A 163 34.98 -12.16 14.24
C ARG A 163 36.38 -11.74 14.69
N GLY A 164 36.47 -11.14 15.88
CA GLY A 164 37.74 -10.65 16.45
C GLY A 164 38.26 -9.34 15.85
N ASN A 165 37.58 -8.74 14.85
CA ASN A 165 37.96 -7.44 14.29
C ASN A 165 36.92 -6.37 14.69
N LEU A 166 37.28 -5.55 15.67
CA LEU A 166 36.38 -4.54 16.25
C LEU A 166 35.89 -3.50 15.21
N LEU A 167 36.74 -3.09 14.26
CA LEU A 167 36.32 -2.16 13.20
C LEU A 167 35.32 -2.82 12.25
N ALA A 168 35.56 -4.08 11.88
CA ALA A 168 34.65 -4.83 11.01
C ALA A 168 33.31 -5.14 11.71
N ILE A 169 33.33 -5.37 13.03
CA ILE A 169 32.11 -5.52 13.85
C ILE A 169 31.34 -4.19 13.89
N PHE A 170 32.03 -3.08 14.17
CA PHE A 170 31.43 -1.75 14.23
C PHE A 170 30.74 -1.36 12.92
N CYS A 171 31.40 -1.58 11.77
CA CYS A 171 30.83 -1.27 10.46
C CYS A 171 29.55 -2.06 10.13
N LYS A 172 29.27 -3.18 10.79
CA LYS A 172 28.05 -3.98 10.58
C LYS A 172 26.85 -3.53 11.41
N ALA A 173 27.05 -2.71 12.45
CA ALA A 173 26.00 -2.34 13.39
C ALA A 173 24.84 -1.51 12.78
N GLY A 174 24.99 -1.00 11.55
CA GLY A 174 23.93 -0.28 10.83
C GLY A 174 22.75 -1.12 10.33
N PHE A 175 22.74 -2.45 10.55
CA PHE A 175 21.77 -3.37 9.91
C PHE A 175 20.94 -4.23 10.89
N VAL A 176 20.95 -3.96 12.19
CA VAL A 176 20.27 -4.82 13.17
C VAL A 176 18.82 -4.39 13.38
N VAL A 177 17.88 -5.14 12.78
CA VAL A 177 16.48 -5.18 13.24
C VAL A 177 16.42 -6.19 14.40
N GLU A 178 15.84 -5.77 15.51
CA GLU A 178 16.10 -6.22 16.89
C GLU A 178 15.56 -7.63 17.26
N GLU A 179 15.49 -8.59 16.33
CA GLU A 179 14.92 -9.92 16.64
C GLU A 179 15.95 -11.08 16.68
N GLN A 180 17.24 -10.84 16.42
CA GLN A 180 18.25 -11.92 16.41
C GLN A 180 19.58 -11.62 17.14
N VAL A 181 19.58 -10.78 18.17
CA VAL A 181 20.81 -10.43 18.91
C VAL A 181 21.35 -11.59 19.77
N GLN A 182 20.60 -12.68 20.00
CA GLN A 182 21.05 -13.78 20.85
C GLN A 182 22.15 -14.70 20.26
N GLY A 183 22.64 -14.47 19.03
CA GLY A 183 23.65 -15.33 18.40
C GLY A 183 24.94 -14.64 17.93
N LEU A 184 25.14 -13.35 18.23
CA LEU A 184 26.21 -12.54 17.63
C LEU A 184 27.33 -12.09 18.57
N ILE A 185 27.40 -12.65 19.77
CA ILE A 185 28.57 -12.51 20.68
C ILE A 185 29.19 -13.88 20.88
#